data_AF-A0A7L7INZ7-F1
#
_entry.id   AF-A0A7L7INZ7-F1
#
_cell.length_a   1.000
_cell.length_b   1.000
_cell.length_c   1.000
_cell.angle_alpha   90.00
_cell.angle_beta   90.00
_cell.angle_gamma   90.00
#
_symmetry.space_group_name_H-M   'P 1'
#
loop_
_entity.id
_entity.type
_entity.pdbx_description
1 polymer ?
#
loop_
_entity_poly.entity_id
_entity_poly.type
_entity_poly.pdbx_seq_one_letter_code
_entity_poly.pdbx_strand_id
1 'polypeptide(L)'
;MKRLIVASFTVLLSGCPGGKPAPAHRSVFIQAGTICFSVNKTDILNHYNVYYSPKGKYTVIAAKDNIQLSYPKTCINVKLENGYQYNIYYGLNGKQYTDAFFIDKDGGL
;
A
#
# COMPACT_ATOMS: atom_id res chain seq x y z
N MET A 1 -31.23 -7.25 -55.75
CA MET A 1 -31.04 -8.21 -54.64
C MET A 1 -29.81 -9.07 -54.91
N LYS A 2 -28.75 -8.94 -54.11
CA LYS A 2 -27.66 -9.93 -54.02
C LYS A 2 -27.03 -9.81 -52.63
N ARG A 3 -26.74 -10.97 -52.06
CA ARG A 3 -26.67 -11.26 -50.62
C ARG A 3 -25.29 -10.94 -50.01
N LEU A 4 -25.34 -10.44 -48.78
CA LEU A 4 -24.50 -10.74 -47.60
C LEU A 4 -23.06 -11.23 -47.84
N ILE A 5 -22.08 -10.46 -47.33
CA ILE A 5 -20.99 -11.01 -46.51
C ILE A 5 -20.77 -10.09 -45.30
N VAL A 6 -21.04 -10.68 -44.14
CA VAL A 6 -20.71 -10.22 -42.78
C VAL A 6 -19.19 -10.32 -42.59
N ALA A 7 -18.56 -9.32 -42.00
CA ALA A 7 -17.28 -9.51 -41.32
C ALA A 7 -17.25 -8.65 -40.06
N SER A 8 -17.55 -9.30 -38.94
CA SER A 8 -17.43 -8.81 -37.56
C SER A 8 -16.13 -8.05 -37.34
N PHE A 9 -16.23 -6.75 -37.08
CA PHE A 9 -15.12 -5.89 -36.66
C PHE A 9 -14.93 -5.87 -35.13
N THR A 10 -15.40 -6.91 -34.43
CA THR A 10 -15.53 -6.92 -32.95
C THR A 10 -14.35 -7.56 -32.22
N VAL A 11 -13.25 -7.92 -32.89
CA VAL A 11 -12.10 -8.59 -32.25
C VAL A 11 -10.90 -7.66 -32.12
N LEU A 12 -11.06 -6.48 -31.50
CA LEU A 12 -9.92 -5.63 -31.11
C LEU A 12 -10.07 -4.96 -29.73
N LEU A 13 -11.07 -5.35 -28.92
CA LEU A 13 -11.14 -4.99 -27.50
C LEU A 13 -10.53 -6.09 -26.62
N SER A 14 -9.42 -6.70 -27.05
CA SER A 14 -8.59 -7.48 -26.12
C SER A 14 -8.02 -6.48 -25.11
N GLY A 15 -8.75 -6.28 -24.00
CA GLY A 15 -8.25 -5.54 -22.85
C GLY A 15 -6.90 -6.10 -22.44
N CYS A 16 -5.99 -5.20 -22.05
CA CYS A 16 -4.65 -5.55 -21.60
C CYS A 16 -4.74 -6.70 -20.58
N PRO A 17 -4.03 -7.84 -20.78
CA PRO A 17 -4.07 -8.94 -19.85
C PRO A 17 -3.76 -8.43 -18.45
N GLY A 18 -4.73 -8.60 -17.55
CA GLY A 18 -4.76 -7.96 -16.24
C GLY A 18 -3.53 -8.31 -15.41
N GLY A 19 -2.77 -7.28 -15.03
CA GLY A 19 -1.73 -7.39 -14.02
C GLY A 19 -2.32 -7.65 -12.63
N LYS A 20 -1.45 -7.77 -11.62
CA LYS A 20 -1.91 -7.79 -10.23
C LYS A 20 -2.74 -6.52 -9.96
N PRO A 21 -3.85 -6.62 -9.21
CA PRO A 21 -4.66 -5.46 -8.88
C PRO A 21 -3.78 -4.42 -8.18
N ALA A 22 -4.05 -3.15 -8.47
CA ALA A 22 -3.40 -2.05 -7.78
C ALA A 22 -3.65 -2.18 -6.26
N PRO A 23 -2.69 -1.77 -5.41
CA PRO A 23 -2.88 -1.78 -3.97
C PRO A 23 -4.12 -0.97 -3.58
N ALA A 24 -4.93 -1.52 -2.69
CA ALA A 24 -6.11 -0.82 -2.19
C ALA A 24 -5.74 0.15 -1.06
N HIS A 25 -6.43 1.28 -0.96
CA HIS A 25 -6.24 2.15 0.19
C HIS A 25 -6.78 1.48 1.46
N ARG A 26 -5.99 1.46 2.54
CA ARG A 26 -6.41 1.03 3.88
C ARG A 26 -5.54 1.71 4.93
N SER A 27 -6.17 2.52 5.77
CA SER A 27 -5.49 3.24 6.84
C SER A 27 -4.84 2.31 7.86
N VAL A 28 -3.68 2.72 8.36
CA VAL A 28 -3.01 2.11 9.51
C VAL A 28 -3.33 2.88 10.79
N PHE A 29 -3.13 2.25 11.94
CA PHE A 29 -3.21 2.96 13.22
C PHE A 29 -1.85 3.53 13.59
N ILE A 30 -1.82 4.81 13.98
CA ILE A 30 -0.58 5.49 14.38
C ILE A 30 -0.78 6.07 15.77
N GLN A 31 0.11 5.71 16.69
CA GLN A 31 0.07 6.23 18.05
C GLN A 31 1.49 6.33 18.61
N ALA A 32 1.89 7.53 19.03
CA ALA A 32 3.17 7.78 19.71
C ALA A 32 4.40 7.14 19.03
N GLY A 33 4.53 7.30 17.71
CA GLY A 33 5.65 6.72 16.94
C GLY A 33 5.54 5.22 16.67
N THR A 34 4.41 4.59 17.03
CA THR A 34 4.09 3.21 16.67
C THR A 34 3.13 3.21 15.49
N ILE A 35 3.47 2.45 14.44
CA ILE A 35 2.58 2.15 13.32
C ILE A 35 2.09 0.71 13.46
N CYS A 36 0.77 0.51 13.54
CA CYS A 36 0.13 -0.79 13.55
C CYS A 36 -0.61 -1.03 12.22
N PHE A 37 -0.10 -1.96 11.41
CA PHE A 37 -0.68 -2.30 10.11
C PHE A 37 -2.03 -3.04 10.23
N SER A 38 -2.23 -3.77 11.33
CA SER A 38 -3.52 -4.31 11.73
C SER A 38 -3.55 -4.59 13.22
N VAL A 39 -4.71 -4.40 13.83
CA VAL A 39 -4.99 -4.79 15.23
C VAL A 39 -5.82 -6.08 15.31
N ASN A 40 -6.24 -6.62 14.17
CA ASN A 40 -6.97 -7.88 14.11
C ASN A 40 -5.98 -9.06 14.25
N LYS A 41 -6.24 -9.95 15.21
CA LYS A 41 -5.39 -11.13 15.50
C LYS A 41 -5.40 -12.17 14.38
N THR A 42 -6.42 -12.18 13.53
CA THR A 42 -6.50 -13.11 12.40
C THR A 42 -5.74 -12.61 11.17
N ASP A 43 -5.37 -11.33 11.15
CA ASP A 43 -4.61 -10.77 10.03
C ASP A 43 -3.13 -11.15 10.13
N ILE A 44 -2.54 -11.49 8.98
CA ILE A 44 -1.12 -11.80 8.81
C ILE A 44 -0.47 -10.72 7.96
N LEU A 45 0.46 -9.97 8.54
CA LEU A 45 1.33 -9.04 7.83
C LEU A 45 2.43 -9.79 7.10
N ASN A 46 2.51 -9.57 5.79
CA ASN A 46 3.41 -10.28 4.87
C ASN A 46 4.67 -9.47 4.53
N HIS A 47 4.54 -8.15 4.46
CA HIS A 47 5.62 -7.19 4.29
C HIS A 47 5.12 -5.79 4.60
N TYR A 48 6.05 -4.84 4.77
CA TYR A 48 5.76 -3.42 4.84
C TYR A 48 6.94 -2.59 4.33
N ASN A 49 6.63 -1.38 3.87
CA ASN A 49 7.57 -0.34 3.50
C ASN A 49 6.96 1.01 3.89
N VAL A 50 7.64 1.74 4.76
CA VAL A 50 7.29 3.09 5.20
C VAL A 50 8.40 4.03 4.72
N TYR A 51 8.02 5.02 3.92
CA TYR A 51 8.97 5.93 3.28
C TYR A 51 8.43 7.34 3.16
N TYR A 52 9.34 8.29 2.96
CA TYR A 52 9.05 9.70 2.67
C TYR A 52 10.09 10.24 1.70
N SER A 53 9.87 11.46 1.19
CA SER A 53 10.74 12.05 0.15
C SER A 53 11.29 13.41 0.57
N PRO A 54 12.19 13.49 1.56
CA PRO A 54 12.78 14.75 1.97
C PRO A 54 13.58 15.36 0.82
N LYS A 55 13.29 16.62 0.48
CA LYS A 55 13.94 17.34 -0.63
C LYS A 55 13.89 16.55 -1.96
N GLY A 56 12.82 15.77 -2.18
CA GLY A 56 12.63 14.94 -3.37
C GLY A 56 13.40 13.61 -3.38
N LYS A 57 14.15 13.25 -2.32
CA LYS A 57 14.90 11.99 -2.25
C LYS A 57 14.09 10.90 -1.58
N TYR A 58 13.76 9.83 -2.30
CA TYR A 58 13.10 8.65 -1.72
C TYR A 58 13.90 8.06 -0.55
N THR A 59 13.30 8.04 0.64
CA THR A 59 13.95 7.63 1.89
C THR A 59 13.05 6.65 2.65
N VAL A 60 13.51 5.41 2.79
CA VAL A 60 12.83 4.35 3.55
C VAL A 60 13.23 4.45 5.01
N ILE A 61 12.25 4.51 5.91
CA ILE A 61 12.48 4.55 7.37
C ILE A 61 12.22 3.21 8.05
N ALA A 62 11.38 2.37 7.45
CA ALA A 62 11.13 1.02 7.95
C ALA A 62 10.65 0.14 6.80
N ALA A 63 11.33 -0.97 6.55
CA ALA A 63 10.87 -1.97 5.59
C ALA A 63 11.24 -3.37 6.03
N LYS A 64 10.37 -4.33 5.69
CA LYS A 64 10.65 -5.76 5.88
C LYS A 64 9.80 -6.59 4.93
N ASP A 65 10.42 -7.57 4.31
CA ASP A 65 9.80 -8.51 3.37
C ASP A 65 9.78 -9.93 3.92
N ASN A 66 8.95 -10.80 3.32
CA ASN A 66 8.85 -12.23 3.63
C ASN A 66 8.61 -12.53 5.13
N ILE A 67 7.76 -11.73 5.77
CA ILE A 67 7.37 -11.91 7.17
C ILE A 67 5.99 -12.57 7.28
N GLN A 68 5.71 -13.11 8.47
CA GLN A 68 4.38 -13.58 8.84
C GLN A 68 4.14 -13.15 10.28
N LEU A 69 3.58 -11.96 10.47
CA LEU A 69 3.33 -11.39 11.79
C LEU A 69 1.83 -11.22 12.01
N SER A 70 1.35 -11.69 13.17
CA SER A 70 0.00 -11.39 13.67
C SER A 70 0.08 -10.37 14.80
N TYR A 71 -1.01 -9.64 15.04
CA TYR A 71 -1.11 -8.73 16.18
C TYR A 71 -0.77 -9.46 17.49
N PRO A 72 0.09 -8.90 18.37
CA PRO A 72 0.58 -7.51 18.41
C PRO A 72 1.86 -7.22 17.61
N LYS A 73 2.47 -8.21 16.95
CA LYS A 73 3.75 -8.04 16.22
C LYS A 73 3.61 -7.28 14.90
N THR A 74 2.38 -6.94 14.51
CA THR A 74 2.04 -6.05 13.40
C THR A 74 2.21 -4.57 13.74
N CYS A 75 2.59 -4.24 14.97
CA CYS A 75 2.91 -2.89 15.40
C CYS A 75 4.43 -2.70 15.46
N ILE A 76 4.94 -1.67 14.78
CA ILE A 76 6.36 -1.35 14.72
C ILE A 76 6.62 0.06 15.25
N ASN A 77 7.72 0.23 15.97
CA ASN A 77 8.21 1.55 16.35
C ASN A 77 8.99 2.14 15.19
N VAL A 78 8.68 3.39 14.86
CA VAL A 78 9.34 4.16 13.81
C VAL A 78 9.72 5.53 14.35
N LYS A 79 10.83 6.07 13.85
CA LYS A 79 11.21 7.45 14.09
C LYS A 79 10.70 8.30 12.93
N LEU A 80 9.69 9.12 13.20
CA LEU A 80 9.10 10.04 12.24
C LEU A 80 9.74 11.43 12.43
N GLU A 81 9.99 12.11 11.31
CA GLU A 81 10.44 13.49 11.26
C GLU A 81 9.23 14.40 11.00
N ASN A 82 9.24 15.55 11.66
CA ASN A 82 8.19 16.53 11.55
C ASN A 82 8.22 17.24 10.18
N GLY A 83 7.04 17.66 9.70
CA GLY A 83 6.89 18.41 8.45
C GLY A 83 6.97 17.57 7.18
N TYR A 84 6.72 16.26 7.26
CA TYR A 84 6.80 15.35 6.11
C TYR A 84 5.57 14.48 5.93
N GLN A 85 5.24 14.21 4.67
CA GLN A 85 4.28 13.18 4.29
C GLN A 85 4.99 11.83 4.19
N TYR A 86 4.48 10.87 4.95
CA TYR A 86 4.87 9.48 4.90
C TYR A 86 3.88 8.70 4.04
N ASN A 87 4.42 7.73 3.31
CA ASN A 87 3.66 6.78 2.51
C ASN A 87 3.98 5.39 3.01
N ILE A 88 2.96 4.55 3.04
CA ILE A 88 3.04 3.17 3.48
C ILE A 88 2.57 2.30 2.33
N TYR A 89 3.36 1.27 2.06
CA TYR A 89 2.97 0.13 1.23
C TYR A 89 3.13 -1.14 2.05
N TYR A 90 2.08 -1.95 2.16
CA TYR A 90 2.11 -3.15 2.99
C TYR A 90 1.20 -4.26 2.47
N GLY A 91 1.55 -5.49 2.82
CA GLY A 91 0.79 -6.68 2.47
C GLY A 91 0.11 -7.29 3.68
N LEU A 92 -1.20 -7.49 3.63
CA LEU A 92 -1.97 -8.14 4.69
C LEU A 92 -2.82 -9.27 4.10
N ASN A 93 -2.70 -10.48 4.65
CA ASN A 93 -3.41 -11.69 4.16
C ASN A 93 -3.22 -11.93 2.65
N GLY A 94 -2.02 -11.65 2.13
CA GLY A 94 -1.69 -11.77 0.71
C GLY A 94 -2.22 -10.64 -0.19
N LYS A 95 -2.96 -9.67 0.35
CA LYS A 95 -3.49 -8.50 -0.38
C LYS A 95 -2.60 -7.28 -0.16
N GLN A 96 -2.54 -6.41 -1.16
CA GLN A 96 -1.69 -5.21 -1.16
C GLN A 96 -2.49 -3.98 -0.73
N TYR A 97 -1.89 -3.18 0.15
CA TYR A 97 -2.50 -1.97 0.69
C TYR A 97 -1.55 -0.78 0.66
N THR A 98 -2.13 0.41 0.58
CA THR A 98 -1.41 1.68 0.73
C THR A 98 -2.11 2.60 1.72
N ASP A 99 -1.30 3.42 2.37
CA ASP A 99 -1.76 4.52 3.22
C ASP A 99 -0.78 5.69 3.13
N ALA A 100 -1.24 6.88 3.49
CA ALA A 100 -0.38 8.05 3.59
C ALA A 100 -0.87 8.95 4.73
N PHE A 101 0.07 9.54 5.45
CA PHE A 101 -0.21 10.46 6.55
C PHE A 101 0.87 11.54 6.60
N PHE A 102 0.53 12.69 7.17
CA PHE A 102 1.43 13.82 7.32
C PHE A 102 1.75 14.00 8.80
N ILE A 103 3.02 14.23 9.13
CA ILE A 103 3.38 14.73 10.45
C ILE A 103 3.61 16.22 10.30
N ASP A 104 2.87 17.03 11.06
CA ASP A 104 3.04 18.48 11.06
C ASP A 104 4.39 18.90 11.69
N LYS A 105 4.64 20.21 11.74
CA LYS A 105 5.92 20.72 12.25
C LYS A 105 6.06 20.55 13.77
N ASP A 106 4.94 20.42 14.48
CA ASP A 106 4.85 20.32 15.93
C ASP A 106 4.81 18.84 16.40
N GLY A 107 4.73 17.89 15.47
CA GLY A 107 4.71 16.45 15.73
C GLY A 107 3.28 15.87 15.82
N GLY A 108 2.27 16.66 15.46
CA GLY A 108 0.89 16.23 15.29
C GLY A 108 0.69 15.46 13.98
N LEU A 109 -0.37 14.67 13.93
CA LEU A 109 -0.75 13.78 12.83
C LEU A 109 -1.98 14.33 12.10
#